data_AF-A0ABD2TXH4-F1
#
_entry.id   AF-A0ABD2TXH4-F1
#
_cell.length_a   1.000
_cell.length_b   1.000
_cell.length_c   1.000
_cell.angle_alpha   90.00
_cell.angle_beta   90.00
_cell.angle_gamma   90.00
#
_symmetry.space_group_name_H-M   'P 1'
#
loop_
_entity.id
_entity.type
_entity.pdbx_description
1 polymer ?
#
loop_
_entity_poly.entity_id
_entity_poly.type
_entity_poly.pdbx_seq_one_letter_code
_entity_poly.pdbx_strand_id
1 'polypeptide(L)'
;MLMCSCIIFASFASMVLIIVQELLLLTLFFISWVVQIHDVWEVNDKDESLISIHHEVAQYIRGDRILANTPWVNVDHVCIPVNSSAAFHWFLVVFSIRKRCLYIYDSLNGYGVKHTNAVTSLVQKISRMIPLFLVATDYYALRKDIDWNTDVHYAGRPVGDPLVYGNHENIPQQCDNSTIVVCIPVLLLNMCAVEIETYLCRV
;
A
#
# COMPACT_ATOMS: atom_id res chain seq x y z
N MET A 1 30.21 -28.57 -17.71
CA MET A 1 30.01 -27.87 -16.42
C MET A 1 29.16 -26.60 -16.60
N LEU A 2 28.05 -26.67 -17.38
CA LEU A 2 27.21 -25.53 -17.75
C LEU A 2 25.69 -25.78 -17.53
N MET A 3 25.30 -27.00 -17.15
CA MET A 3 23.88 -27.36 -16.95
C MET A 3 23.39 -27.14 -15.50
N CYS A 4 24.29 -27.04 -14.50
CA CYS A 4 23.89 -26.79 -13.11
C CYS A 4 23.50 -25.33 -12.83
N SER A 5 24.05 -24.37 -13.58
CA SER A 5 23.77 -22.94 -13.39
C SER A 5 22.36 -22.56 -13.86
N CYS A 6 21.87 -23.09 -14.99
CA CYS A 6 20.54 -22.76 -15.51
C CYS A 6 19.39 -23.25 -14.60
N ILE A 7 19.57 -24.39 -13.92
CA ILE A 7 18.57 -24.95 -13.00
C ILE A 7 18.49 -24.11 -11.71
N ILE A 8 19.63 -23.62 -11.21
CA ILE A 8 19.68 -22.74 -10.04
C ILE A 8 19.03 -21.39 -10.38
N PHE A 9 19.33 -20.79 -11.54
CA PHE A 9 18.69 -19.54 -11.96
C PHE A 9 17.18 -19.67 -12.18
N ALA A 10 16.71 -20.77 -12.79
CA ALA A 10 15.28 -21.03 -12.93
C ALA A 10 14.61 -21.25 -11.57
N SER A 11 15.25 -21.95 -10.64
CA SER A 11 14.75 -22.15 -9.28
C SER A 11 14.70 -20.85 -8.47
N PHE A 12 15.72 -19.99 -8.60
CA PHE A 12 15.73 -18.67 -7.96
C PHE A 12 14.68 -17.74 -8.56
N ALA A 13 14.55 -17.69 -9.88
CA ALA A 13 13.52 -16.89 -10.55
C ALA A 13 12.11 -17.37 -10.20
N SER A 14 11.87 -18.69 -10.17
CA SER A 14 10.59 -19.26 -9.74
C SER A 14 10.33 -19.01 -8.25
N MET A 15 11.34 -19.11 -7.38
CA MET A 15 11.19 -18.82 -5.96
C MET A 15 10.90 -17.34 -5.71
N VAL A 16 11.59 -16.43 -6.42
CA VAL A 16 11.31 -14.99 -6.39
C VAL A 16 9.92 -14.70 -6.94
N LEU A 17 9.51 -15.35 -8.04
CA LEU A 17 8.17 -15.20 -8.61
C LEU A 17 7.09 -15.68 -7.63
N ILE A 18 7.32 -16.81 -6.94
CA ILE A 18 6.41 -17.35 -5.91
C ILE A 18 6.35 -16.40 -4.71
N ILE A 19 7.47 -15.90 -4.21
CA ILE A 19 7.51 -14.95 -3.10
C ILE A 19 6.79 -13.65 -3.47
N VAL A 20 7.02 -13.11 -4.68
CA VAL A 20 6.31 -11.92 -5.18
C VAL A 20 4.81 -12.18 -5.33
N GLN A 21 4.41 -13.35 -5.81
CA GLN A 21 3.01 -13.72 -5.97
C GLN A 21 2.29 -13.92 -4.62
N GLU A 22 2.94 -14.55 -3.64
CA GLU A 22 2.44 -14.67 -2.27
C GLU A 22 2.31 -13.27 -1.63
N LEU A 23 3.33 -12.41 -1.73
CA LEU A 23 3.31 -11.02 -1.24
C LEU A 23 2.17 -10.20 -1.87
N LEU A 24 1.91 -10.38 -3.17
CA LEU A 24 0.79 -9.74 -3.87
C LEU A 24 -0.58 -10.21 -3.37
N LEU A 25 -0.75 -11.51 -3.10
CA LEU A 25 -1.99 -12.07 -2.56
C LEU A 25 -2.32 -11.51 -1.17
N LEU A 26 -1.32 -11.25 -0.35
CA LEU A 26 -1.52 -10.71 1.00
C LEU A 26 -1.95 -9.25 0.99
N THR A 27 -1.35 -8.45 0.11
CA THR A 27 -1.79 -7.06 -0.09
C THR A 27 -3.20 -6.97 -0.69
N LEU A 28 -3.62 -7.97 -1.50
CA LEU A 28 -5.00 -8.08 -1.97
C LEU A 28 -6.00 -8.34 -0.85
N PHE A 29 -5.64 -9.24 0.08
CA PHE A 29 -6.48 -9.48 1.26
C PHE A 29 -6.56 -8.25 2.16
N PHE A 30 -5.44 -7.54 2.34
CA PHE A 30 -5.42 -6.29 3.10
C PHE A 30 -6.43 -5.26 2.57
N ILE A 31 -6.40 -4.97 1.27
CA ILE A 31 -7.38 -4.06 0.67
C ILE A 31 -8.81 -4.56 0.81
N SER A 32 -9.03 -5.86 0.63
CA SER A 32 -10.35 -6.45 0.80
C SER A 32 -10.89 -6.25 2.22
N TRP A 33 -10.06 -6.46 3.24
CA TRP A 33 -10.43 -6.19 4.63
C TRP A 33 -10.70 -4.71 4.90
N VAL A 34 -9.87 -3.81 4.37
CA VAL A 34 -10.06 -2.35 4.50
C VAL A 34 -11.38 -1.91 3.86
N VAL A 35 -11.71 -2.40 2.67
CA VAL A 35 -12.96 -2.05 1.99
C VAL A 35 -14.17 -2.61 2.74
N GLN A 36 -14.11 -3.87 3.19
CA GLN A 36 -15.20 -4.51 3.94
C GLN A 36 -15.48 -3.77 5.25
N ILE A 37 -14.44 -3.47 6.04
CA ILE A 37 -14.64 -2.78 7.31
C ILE A 37 -15.10 -1.33 7.11
N HIS A 38 -14.60 -0.64 6.07
CA HIS A 38 -15.10 0.70 5.74
C HIS A 38 -16.60 0.68 5.46
N ASP A 39 -17.07 -0.28 4.65
CA ASP A 39 -18.48 -0.33 4.25
C ASP A 39 -19.37 -0.67 5.44
N VAL A 40 -18.94 -1.56 6.34
CA VAL A 40 -19.63 -1.85 7.61
C VAL A 40 -19.61 -0.63 8.53
N TRP A 41 -18.47 0.04 8.68
CA TRP A 41 -18.32 1.23 9.50
C TRP A 41 -19.21 2.39 9.03
N GLU A 42 -19.28 2.64 7.71
CA GLU A 42 -20.08 3.73 7.16
C GLU A 42 -21.59 3.50 7.36
N VAL A 43 -22.08 2.26 7.26
CA VAL A 43 -23.52 1.96 7.46
C VAL A 43 -23.92 1.90 8.94
N ASN A 44 -22.97 1.68 9.86
CA ASN A 44 -23.21 1.67 11.31
C ASN A 44 -22.92 3.03 11.95
N ASP A 45 -23.26 4.12 11.26
CA ASP A 45 -23.08 5.50 11.73
C ASP A 45 -21.66 5.78 12.26
N LYS A 46 -20.65 5.18 11.60
CA LYS A 46 -19.23 5.36 11.93
C LYS A 46 -18.84 4.86 13.34
N ASP A 47 -19.52 3.83 13.85
CA ASP A 47 -19.22 3.21 15.14
C ASP A 47 -17.73 2.81 15.28
N GLU A 48 -17.01 3.50 16.15
CA GLU A 48 -15.59 3.29 16.41
C GLU A 48 -15.30 1.93 17.07
N SER A 49 -16.30 1.29 17.69
CA SER A 49 -16.14 -0.04 18.32
C SER A 49 -15.79 -1.13 17.30
N LEU A 50 -16.09 -0.90 16.02
CA LEU A 50 -15.72 -1.77 14.91
C LEU A 50 -14.21 -1.75 14.63
N ILE A 51 -13.51 -0.70 15.03
CA ILE A 51 -12.07 -0.54 14.83
C ILE A 51 -11.33 -1.18 16.01
N SER A 52 -11.20 -2.51 15.95
CA SER A 52 -10.52 -3.30 16.99
C SER A 52 -9.06 -3.62 16.64
N ILE A 53 -8.20 -3.66 17.66
CA ILE A 53 -6.82 -4.18 17.56
C ILE A 53 -6.77 -5.66 17.11
N HIS A 54 -7.85 -6.41 17.31
CA HIS A 54 -7.97 -7.79 16.89
C HIS A 54 -8.42 -7.95 15.43
N HIS A 55 -8.82 -6.85 14.77
CA HIS A 55 -9.22 -6.88 13.37
C HIS A 55 -8.02 -7.22 12.46
N GLU A 56 -8.31 -7.79 11.30
CA GLU A 56 -7.30 -8.20 10.32
C GLU A 56 -6.37 -7.08 9.87
N VAL A 57 -6.94 -5.88 9.66
CA VAL A 57 -6.18 -4.68 9.29
C VAL A 57 -5.18 -4.29 10.38
N ALA A 58 -5.58 -4.33 11.66
CA ALA A 58 -4.70 -4.03 12.79
C ALA A 58 -3.56 -5.03 12.91
N GLN A 59 -3.86 -6.32 12.77
CA GLN A 59 -2.84 -7.38 12.80
C GLN A 59 -1.85 -7.27 11.63
N TYR A 60 -2.33 -6.86 10.45
CA TYR A 60 -1.47 -6.60 9.30
C TYR A 60 -0.52 -5.42 9.53
N ILE A 61 -1.02 -4.29 10.07
CA ILE A 61 -0.21 -3.11 10.40
C ILE A 61 0.88 -3.45 11.44
N ARG A 62 0.54 -4.29 12.42
CA ARG A 62 1.46 -4.76 13.45
C ARG A 62 2.49 -5.80 12.96
N GLY A 63 2.29 -6.37 11.78
CA GLY A 63 3.15 -7.45 11.27
C GLY A 63 2.91 -8.81 11.97
N ASP A 64 1.78 -9.01 12.65
CA ASP A 64 1.49 -10.23 13.41
C ASP A 64 0.98 -11.38 12.53
N ARG A 65 0.63 -11.11 11.27
CA ARG A 65 0.22 -12.15 10.31
C ARG A 65 1.48 -12.83 9.74
N ILE A 66 1.45 -14.16 9.63
CA ILE A 66 2.58 -15.03 9.20
C ILE A 66 3.25 -14.56 7.90
N LEU A 67 2.51 -13.85 7.05
CA LEU A 67 3.00 -13.34 5.78
C LEU A 67 2.85 -11.81 5.67
N ALA A 68 2.46 -11.10 6.73
CA ALA A 68 2.58 -9.65 6.73
C ALA A 68 4.06 -9.28 6.62
N ASN A 69 4.33 -8.20 5.87
CA ASN A 69 5.65 -7.61 5.81
C ASN A 69 6.04 -7.05 7.19
N THR A 70 7.25 -6.50 7.27
CA THR A 70 7.76 -5.66 8.35
C THR A 70 6.65 -4.81 9.01
N PRO A 71 6.52 -4.83 10.35
CA PRO A 71 5.58 -3.98 11.08
C PRO A 71 5.70 -2.51 10.66
N TRP A 72 4.57 -1.82 10.51
CA TRP A 72 4.58 -0.46 9.95
C TRP A 72 5.38 0.53 10.81
N VAL A 73 5.52 0.24 12.10
CA VAL A 73 6.34 1.02 13.05
C VAL A 73 7.82 1.07 12.66
N ASN A 74 8.28 0.20 11.77
CA ASN A 74 9.69 0.10 11.37
C ASN A 74 9.97 0.63 9.95
N VAL A 75 8.98 1.14 9.21
CA VAL A 75 9.14 1.58 7.82
C VAL A 75 8.63 3.00 7.59
N ASP A 76 9.19 3.74 6.65
CA ASP A 76 8.73 5.12 6.35
C ASP A 76 7.66 5.17 5.25
N HIS A 77 7.60 4.12 4.44
CA HIS A 77 6.70 3.99 3.30
C HIS A 77 6.05 2.61 3.31
N VAL A 78 4.77 2.55 2.93
CA VAL A 78 4.04 1.30 2.75
C VAL A 78 3.44 1.26 1.35
N CYS A 79 3.82 0.24 0.58
CA CYS A 79 3.29 -0.03 -0.75
C CYS A 79 2.04 -0.89 -0.66
N ILE A 80 0.94 -0.41 -1.23
CA ILE A 80 -0.38 -1.03 -1.18
C ILE A 80 -0.89 -1.18 -2.62
N PRO A 81 -0.65 -2.32 -3.28
CA PRO A 81 -1.24 -2.59 -4.58
C PRO A 81 -2.75 -2.78 -4.45
N VAL A 82 -3.50 -2.10 -5.31
CA VAL A 82 -4.96 -2.08 -5.31
C VAL A 82 -5.47 -2.62 -6.63
N ASN A 83 -6.31 -3.64 -6.56
CA ASN A 83 -7.08 -4.10 -7.71
C ASN A 83 -8.49 -3.52 -7.62
N SER A 84 -8.91 -2.82 -8.68
CA SER A 84 -10.30 -2.43 -8.84
C SER A 84 -10.91 -3.24 -9.96
N SER A 85 -11.86 -4.12 -9.62
CA SER A 85 -12.68 -4.82 -10.61
C SER A 85 -13.50 -3.83 -11.46
N ALA A 86 -13.96 -2.74 -10.87
CA ALA A 86 -14.71 -1.69 -11.56
C ALA A 86 -13.83 -0.85 -12.52
N ALA A 87 -12.54 -0.68 -12.20
CA ALA A 87 -11.58 -0.04 -13.09
C ALA A 87 -10.93 -1.01 -14.07
N PHE A 88 -11.12 -2.33 -13.89
CA PHE A 88 -10.40 -3.40 -14.58
C PHE A 88 -8.88 -3.16 -14.62
N HIS A 89 -8.34 -2.57 -13.55
CA HIS A 89 -6.97 -2.08 -13.49
C HIS A 89 -6.36 -2.25 -12.10
N TRP A 90 -5.06 -2.52 -12.10
CA TRP A 90 -4.23 -2.46 -10.90
C TRP A 90 -3.56 -1.10 -10.83
N PHE A 91 -3.70 -0.42 -9.69
CA PHE A 91 -2.94 0.77 -9.36
C PHE A 91 -2.18 0.56 -8.04
N LEU A 92 -1.17 1.37 -7.77
CA LEU A 92 -0.39 1.29 -6.53
C LEU A 92 -0.66 2.52 -5.68
N VAL A 93 -0.92 2.31 -4.39
CA VAL A 93 -0.96 3.38 -3.39
C VAL A 93 0.28 3.27 -2.52
N VAL A 94 1.04 4.35 -2.39
CA VAL A 94 2.18 4.42 -1.46
C VAL A 94 1.80 5.33 -0.31
N PHE A 95 1.67 4.76 0.89
CA PHE A 95 1.49 5.53 2.11
C PHE A 95 2.84 6.02 2.62
N SER A 96 3.05 7.33 2.57
CA SER A 96 4.20 7.99 3.17
C SER A 96 3.85 8.41 4.59
N ILE A 97 4.34 7.66 5.58
CA ILE A 97 4.04 7.87 7.00
C ILE A 97 4.48 9.26 7.42
N ARG A 98 5.76 9.64 7.21
CA ARG A 98 6.25 10.96 7.64
C ARG A 98 5.49 12.15 7.04
N LYS A 99 4.87 11.96 5.87
CA LYS A 99 4.11 13.02 5.19
C LYS A 99 2.61 12.94 5.45
N ARG A 100 2.14 11.93 6.21
CA ARG A 100 0.72 11.64 6.44
C ARG A 100 -0.10 11.64 5.14
N CYS A 101 0.45 11.05 4.07
CA CYS A 101 -0.10 11.19 2.72
C CYS A 101 -0.07 9.88 1.92
N LEU A 102 -1.12 9.65 1.12
CA LEU A 102 -1.20 8.56 0.16
C LEU A 102 -0.88 9.06 -1.25
N TYR A 103 0.14 8.48 -1.87
CA TYR A 103 0.49 8.74 -3.26
C TYR A 103 -0.12 7.69 -4.17
N ILE A 104 -0.83 8.13 -5.20
CA ILE A 104 -1.48 7.25 -6.18
C ILE A 104 -0.59 7.13 -7.41
N TYR A 105 -0.25 5.90 -7.76
CA TYR A 105 0.48 5.49 -8.96
C TYR A 105 -0.48 4.70 -9.84
N ASP A 106 -1.12 5.40 -10.76
CA ASP A 106 -2.11 4.85 -11.68
C ASP A 106 -1.65 5.06 -13.13
N SER A 107 -1.33 3.97 -13.81
CA SER A 107 -0.85 4.04 -15.20
C SER A 107 -1.93 4.44 -16.20
N LEU A 108 -3.21 4.33 -15.80
CA LEU A 108 -4.38 4.76 -16.57
C LEU A 108 -4.99 6.06 -16.02
N ASN A 109 -4.21 6.84 -15.26
CA ASN A 109 -4.66 8.12 -14.75
C ASN A 109 -5.13 9.03 -15.90
N GLY A 110 -6.36 9.53 -15.81
CA GLY A 110 -6.96 10.38 -16.86
C GLY A 110 -7.59 9.63 -18.03
N TYR A 111 -7.53 8.28 -18.07
CA TYR A 111 -8.12 7.46 -19.14
C TYR A 111 -9.66 7.58 -19.23
N GLY A 112 -10.32 8.05 -18.17
CA GLY A 112 -11.72 8.45 -18.21
C GLY A 112 -12.37 8.61 -16.83
N VAL A 113 -13.49 9.34 -16.79
CA VAL A 113 -14.20 9.69 -15.53
C VAL A 113 -14.59 8.45 -14.71
N LYS A 114 -15.03 7.37 -15.35
CA LYS A 114 -15.40 6.13 -14.65
C LYS A 114 -14.20 5.49 -13.93
N HIS A 115 -13.05 5.45 -14.59
CA HIS A 115 -11.80 4.93 -14.04
C HIS A 115 -11.33 5.78 -12.85
N THR A 116 -11.25 7.11 -13.05
CA THR A 116 -10.86 8.06 -12.01
C THR A 116 -11.76 7.97 -10.78
N ASN A 117 -13.08 7.85 -10.97
CA ASN A 117 -14.02 7.70 -9.85
C ASN A 117 -13.83 6.37 -9.10
N ALA A 118 -13.59 5.28 -9.83
CA ALA A 118 -13.35 3.97 -9.22
C ALA A 118 -12.06 3.95 -8.38
N VAL A 119 -10.97 4.52 -8.90
CA VAL A 119 -9.69 4.68 -8.18
C VAL A 119 -9.87 5.57 -6.96
N THR A 120 -10.47 6.76 -7.14
CA THR A 120 -10.68 7.74 -6.06
C THR A 120 -11.54 7.17 -4.94
N SER A 121 -12.60 6.44 -5.27
CA SER A 121 -13.47 5.80 -4.28
C SER A 121 -12.71 4.80 -3.40
N LEU A 122 -11.86 3.96 -3.99
CA LEU A 122 -11.05 3.01 -3.22
C LEU A 122 -10.00 3.71 -2.36
N VAL A 123 -9.29 4.71 -2.91
CA VAL A 123 -8.29 5.47 -2.15
C VAL A 123 -8.94 6.23 -0.98
N GLN A 124 -10.14 6.75 -1.16
CA GLN A 124 -10.90 7.40 -0.09
C GLN A 124 -11.25 6.43 1.05
N LYS A 125 -11.59 5.17 0.76
CA LYS A 125 -11.81 4.16 1.81
C LYS A 125 -10.52 3.89 2.58
N ILE A 126 -9.40 3.74 1.87
CA ILE A 126 -8.07 3.54 2.46
C ILE A 126 -7.68 4.74 3.33
N SER A 127 -7.88 5.96 2.84
CA SER A 127 -7.49 7.19 3.54
C SER A 127 -8.23 7.41 4.85
N ARG A 128 -9.49 6.93 4.93
CA ARG A 128 -10.31 6.98 6.15
C ARG A 128 -9.95 5.87 7.14
N MET A 129 -9.73 4.65 6.66
CA MET A 129 -9.55 3.50 7.55
C MET A 129 -8.15 3.41 8.15
N ILE A 130 -7.10 3.70 7.38
CA ILE A 130 -5.72 3.57 7.88
C ILE A 130 -5.51 4.36 9.19
N PRO A 131 -5.85 5.66 9.29
CA PRO A 131 -5.66 6.44 10.51
C PRO A 131 -6.33 5.83 11.74
N LEU A 132 -7.56 5.32 11.60
CA LEU A 132 -8.30 4.72 12.70
C LEU A 132 -7.59 3.47 13.22
N PHE A 133 -7.09 2.62 12.32
CA PHE A 133 -6.33 1.43 12.73
C PHE A 133 -4.93 1.75 13.26
N LEU A 134 -4.30 2.85 12.83
CA LEU A 134 -3.06 3.34 13.46
C LEU A 134 -3.31 3.75 14.92
N VAL A 135 -4.43 4.41 15.20
CA VAL A 135 -4.83 4.73 16.58
C VAL A 135 -5.09 3.45 17.38
N ALA A 136 -5.89 2.52 16.85
CA ALA A 136 -6.26 1.28 17.55
C ALA A 136 -5.08 0.32 17.83
N THR A 137 -3.95 0.49 17.14
CA THR A 137 -2.74 -0.32 17.31
C THR A 137 -1.68 0.35 18.19
N ASP A 138 -2.00 1.48 18.83
CA ASP A 138 -1.06 2.32 19.59
C ASP A 138 0.16 2.77 18.75
N TYR A 139 0.02 2.83 17.42
CA TYR A 139 1.11 3.07 16.49
C TYR A 139 1.93 4.32 16.85
N TYR A 140 1.25 5.42 17.15
CA TYR A 140 1.87 6.71 17.45
C TYR A 140 2.71 6.68 18.74
N ALA A 141 2.33 5.86 19.73
CA ALA A 141 3.09 5.70 20.96
C ALA A 141 4.34 4.83 20.73
N LEU A 142 4.26 3.86 19.81
CA LEU A 142 5.36 2.97 19.47
C LEU A 142 6.41 3.64 18.56
N ARG A 143 5.97 4.54 17.69
CA ARG A 143 6.81 5.20 16.69
C ARG A 143 7.40 6.51 17.25
N LYS A 144 8.60 6.41 17.84
CA LYS A 144 9.24 7.46 18.64
C LYS A 144 10.12 8.45 17.86
N ASP A 145 10.44 8.14 16.62
CA ASP A 145 11.30 8.97 15.76
C ASP A 145 10.59 10.18 15.15
N ILE A 146 9.27 10.31 15.33
CA ILE A 146 8.46 11.42 14.83
C ILE A 146 7.85 12.15 16.02
N ASP A 147 8.05 13.46 16.10
CA ASP A 147 7.35 14.30 17.07
C ASP A 147 6.00 14.73 16.49
N TRP A 148 4.95 13.98 16.85
CA TRP A 148 3.59 14.19 16.36
C TRP A 148 3.01 15.58 16.67
N ASN A 149 3.53 16.25 17.71
CA ASN A 149 3.02 17.56 18.12
C ASN A 149 3.64 18.71 17.33
N THR A 150 4.84 18.52 16.78
CA THR A 150 5.60 19.59 16.09
C THR A 150 5.83 19.31 14.62
N ASP A 151 5.72 18.06 14.16
CA ASP A 151 5.88 17.69 12.76
C ASP A 151 4.83 18.40 11.89
N VAL A 152 5.28 19.06 10.82
CA VAL A 152 4.45 19.87 9.91
C VAL A 152 3.25 19.10 9.33
N HIS A 153 3.37 17.79 9.16
CA HIS A 153 2.32 16.95 8.59
C HIS A 153 1.33 16.40 9.63
N TYR A 154 1.66 16.49 10.92
CA TYR A 154 0.84 15.96 12.02
C TYR A 154 0.34 17.03 13.00
N ALA A 155 1.12 18.09 13.23
CA ALA A 155 0.79 19.16 14.15
C ALA A 155 -0.58 19.77 13.84
N GLY A 156 -1.44 19.85 14.86
CA GLY A 156 -2.80 20.39 14.75
C GLY A 156 -3.80 19.50 14.00
N ARG A 157 -3.43 18.27 13.61
CA ARG A 157 -4.34 17.30 12.97
C ARG A 157 -4.67 16.17 13.94
N PRO A 158 -5.96 15.89 14.21
CA PRO A 158 -6.36 14.70 14.93
C PRO A 158 -5.76 13.43 14.32
N VAL A 159 -5.26 12.52 15.15
CA VAL A 159 -4.58 11.29 14.68
C VAL A 159 -5.48 10.37 13.87
N GLY A 160 -6.80 10.41 14.10
CA GLY A 160 -7.82 9.67 13.34
C GLY A 160 -8.31 10.37 12.06
N ASP A 161 -7.88 11.60 11.77
CA ASP A 161 -8.35 12.30 10.57
C ASP A 161 -7.92 11.58 9.29
N PRO A 162 -8.76 11.59 8.24
CA PRO A 162 -8.42 10.98 6.96
C PRO A 162 -7.07 11.47 6.40
N LEU A 163 -6.33 10.56 5.77
CA LEU A 163 -5.08 10.89 5.10
C LEU A 163 -5.36 11.77 3.88
N VAL A 164 -4.46 12.71 3.62
CA VAL A 164 -4.42 13.43 2.34
C VAL A 164 -3.99 12.44 1.26
N TYR A 165 -4.54 12.55 0.07
CA TYR A 165 -4.16 11.72 -1.06
C TYR A 165 -4.12 12.50 -2.36
N GLY A 166 -3.26 12.08 -3.29
CA GLY A 166 -3.13 12.72 -4.59
C GLY A 166 -2.22 11.95 -5.54
N ASN A 167 -2.30 12.33 -6.82
CA ASN A 167 -1.38 11.84 -7.85
C ASN A 167 -0.01 12.47 -7.64
N HIS A 168 1.06 11.71 -7.85
CA HIS A 168 2.40 12.28 -7.89
C HIS A 168 2.72 12.73 -9.33
N GLU A 169 3.08 14.00 -9.51
CA GLU A 169 3.17 14.65 -10.82
C GLU A 169 4.34 14.19 -11.70
N ASN A 170 5.22 13.30 -11.22
CA ASN A 170 6.45 12.88 -11.91
C ASN A 170 6.52 11.37 -12.22
N ILE A 171 5.38 10.71 -12.37
CA ILE A 171 5.33 9.28 -12.72
C ILE A 171 5.08 9.13 -14.23
N PRO A 172 5.84 8.28 -14.95
CA PRO A 172 5.55 7.95 -16.34
C PRO A 172 4.11 7.41 -16.49
N GLN A 173 3.29 8.09 -17.30
CA GLN A 173 1.96 7.63 -17.67
C GLN A 173 2.01 6.77 -18.93
N GLN A 174 1.17 5.75 -19.02
CA GLN A 174 1.13 4.88 -20.19
C GLN A 174 0.48 5.61 -21.36
N CYS A 175 1.16 5.71 -22.50
CA CYS A 175 0.58 6.28 -23.71
C CYS A 175 -0.51 5.34 -24.29
N ASP A 176 -1.54 5.93 -24.89
CA ASP A 176 -2.83 5.35 -25.34
C ASP A 176 -2.76 4.09 -26.23
N ASN A 177 -1.56 3.68 -26.67
CA ASN A 177 -1.33 2.66 -27.68
C ASN A 177 -0.56 1.43 -27.16
N SER A 178 -0.21 1.40 -25.88
CA SER A 178 0.53 0.27 -25.29
C SER A 178 -0.43 -0.86 -24.92
N THR A 179 -0.16 -2.08 -25.40
CA THR A 179 -0.96 -3.27 -25.05
C THR A 179 -0.99 -3.45 -23.53
N ILE A 180 -2.19 -3.54 -22.98
CA ILE A 180 -2.49 -3.91 -21.60
C ILE A 180 -1.62 -5.11 -21.23
N VAL A 181 -0.82 -4.99 -20.17
CA VAL A 181 -0.26 -6.06 -19.32
C VAL A 181 1.14 -5.63 -18.82
N VAL A 182 1.30 -5.63 -17.49
CA VAL A 182 2.52 -5.43 -16.70
C VAL A 182 3.16 -4.03 -16.70
N CYS A 183 2.61 -3.11 -15.91
CA CYS A 183 3.47 -2.10 -15.28
C CYS A 183 3.49 -2.20 -13.77
N ILE A 184 2.45 -2.65 -13.06
CA ILE A 184 2.51 -2.69 -11.59
C ILE A 184 3.22 -3.91 -11.02
N PRO A 185 3.04 -5.15 -11.52
CA PRO A 185 3.90 -6.25 -11.10
C PRO A 185 5.36 -6.03 -11.50
N VAL A 186 5.62 -5.38 -12.65
CA VAL A 186 6.97 -5.00 -13.10
C VAL A 186 7.51 -3.80 -12.33
N LEU A 187 6.69 -2.85 -11.89
CA LEU A 187 7.07 -1.78 -10.96
C LEU A 187 7.27 -2.31 -9.56
N LEU A 188 6.56 -3.33 -9.10
CA LEU A 188 6.81 -4.00 -7.82
C LEU A 188 8.07 -4.87 -7.90
N LEU A 189 8.30 -5.56 -9.03
CA LEU A 189 9.58 -6.25 -9.31
C LEU A 189 10.73 -5.24 -9.43
N ASN A 190 10.53 -4.10 -10.09
CA ASN A 190 11.54 -3.05 -10.24
C ASN A 190 11.69 -2.22 -8.97
N MET A 191 10.68 -2.03 -8.13
CA MET A 191 10.81 -1.38 -6.82
C MET A 191 11.51 -2.33 -5.85
N CYS A 192 11.18 -3.63 -5.84
CA CYS A 192 11.96 -4.62 -5.09
C CYS A 192 13.41 -4.76 -5.62
N ALA A 193 13.66 -4.55 -6.92
CA ALA A 193 15.01 -4.60 -7.48
C ALA A 193 15.79 -3.28 -7.32
N VAL A 194 15.13 -2.12 -7.42
CA VAL A 194 15.74 -0.78 -7.30
C VAL A 194 15.91 -0.38 -5.84
N GLU A 195 15.03 -0.78 -4.93
CA GLU A 195 15.18 -0.51 -3.49
C GLU A 195 16.34 -1.30 -2.86
N ILE A 196 16.81 -2.41 -3.43
CA ILE A 196 18.02 -3.08 -2.92
C ILE A 196 19.30 -2.34 -3.39
N GLU A 197 19.39 -1.89 -4.64
CA GLU A 197 20.61 -1.21 -5.11
C GLU A 197 20.73 0.25 -4.67
N THR A 198 19.61 0.99 -4.53
CA THR A 198 19.68 2.40 -4.08
C THR A 198 19.76 2.58 -2.57
N TYR A 199 19.28 1.63 -1.75
CA TYR A 199 19.49 1.69 -0.30
C TYR A 199 20.86 1.15 0.16
N LEU A 200 21.51 0.25 -0.59
CA LEU A 200 22.87 -0.23 -0.27
C LEU A 200 24.00 0.71 -0.75
N CYS A 201 23.73 1.68 -1.62
CA CYS A 201 24.73 2.69 -2.03
C CYS A 201 24.75 3.96 -1.18
N ARG A 202 24.06 3.98 -0.02
CA ARG A 202 24.21 5.02 1.01
C ARG A 202 24.50 4.38 2.37
N VAL A 203 25.67 3.75 2.48
CA VAL A 203 26.47 3.64 3.70
C VAL A 203 27.89 4.09 3.38
#